data_AF-A0A4R4F6W2-F1
#
_entry.id   AF-A0A4R4F6W2-F1
#
_cell.length_a   1.000
_cell.length_b   1.000
_cell.length_c   1.000
_cell.angle_alpha   90.00
_cell.angle_beta   90.00
_cell.angle_gamma   90.00
#
_symmetry.space_group_name_H-M   'P 1'
#
loop_
_entity.id
_entity.type
_entity.pdbx_description
1 polymer ?
#
loop_
_entity_poly.entity_id
_entity_poly.type
_entity_poly.pdbx_seq_one_letter_code
_entity_poly.pdbx_strand_id
1 'polypeptide(L)'
;MHSKNAQQENHTALPKLVGWLLSRLANPAYKNELIGDLEEEYIERQSAHQETTKWLCSQAMFAIWDGQKAMARTTKFVKVISIILCILALPTIVFFVGWLANMQDPSEQLWQLLVDGKIHAILFNSEYWQSAWNEHGLGQIGLATFINVPGIFWALLFAGASYLFLSKTNSNSWQYGIFALAFIVVPYLLGYAAISALEPEPQKIGPTIAFMVLAPFFTIPVYLVILFGRFRK
;
A
#
# COMPACT_ATOMS: atom_id res chain seq x y z
N MET A 1 -33.27 -12.83 -58.39
CA MET A 1 -31.81 -12.87 -58.61
C MET A 1 -31.12 -12.52 -57.30
N HIS A 2 -30.32 -13.46 -56.80
CA HIS A 2 -29.22 -13.32 -55.85
C HIS A 2 -28.43 -12.00 -56.03
N SER A 3 -27.66 -11.44 -55.10
CA SER A 3 -27.30 -11.67 -53.69
C SER A 3 -26.18 -10.65 -53.44
N LYS A 4 -26.19 -9.98 -52.27
CA LYS A 4 -25.02 -9.46 -51.52
C LYS A 4 -23.95 -8.64 -52.27
N ASN A 5 -23.82 -7.37 -51.87
CA ASN A 5 -22.51 -6.74 -51.68
C ASN A 5 -22.59 -5.86 -50.43
N ALA A 6 -22.58 -6.52 -49.27
CA ALA A 6 -22.37 -5.90 -47.97
C ALA A 6 -21.47 -6.84 -47.15
N GLN A 7 -20.23 -7.00 -47.63
CA GLN A 7 -19.10 -7.70 -47.01
C GLN A 7 -17.89 -7.10 -47.75
N GLN A 8 -16.82 -6.58 -47.17
CA GLN A 8 -16.23 -6.76 -45.85
C GLN A 8 -15.15 -5.67 -45.72
N GLU A 9 -15.41 -4.58 -44.98
CA GLU A 9 -14.35 -3.76 -44.38
C GLU A 9 -14.40 -4.04 -42.88
N ASN A 10 -13.85 -5.17 -42.47
CA ASN A 10 -13.67 -5.49 -41.04
C ASN A 10 -12.52 -6.47 -40.88
N HIS A 11 -11.38 -6.09 -41.45
CA HIS A 11 -10.09 -6.55 -40.95
C HIS A 11 -9.48 -5.39 -40.17
N THR A 12 -8.43 -5.67 -39.40
CA THR A 12 -7.39 -4.69 -39.04
C THR A 12 -7.57 -3.85 -37.77
N ALA A 13 -7.84 -4.46 -36.61
CA ALA A 13 -7.21 -3.99 -35.36
C ALA A 13 -7.48 -4.90 -34.16
N LEU A 14 -6.52 -4.89 -33.24
CA LEU A 14 -6.72 -5.34 -31.87
C LEU A 14 -7.94 -4.61 -31.23
N PRO A 15 -8.77 -5.29 -30.41
CA PRO A 15 -9.84 -4.63 -29.68
C PRO A 15 -9.34 -3.42 -28.88
N LYS A 16 -9.97 -2.26 -29.08
CA LYS A 16 -9.52 -0.95 -28.53
C LYS A 16 -9.24 -0.98 -27.02
N LEU A 17 -10.07 -1.69 -26.26
CA LEU A 17 -9.90 -1.83 -24.80
C LEU A 17 -8.60 -2.59 -24.45
N VAL A 18 -8.31 -3.67 -25.16
CA VAL A 18 -7.11 -4.49 -24.91
C VAL A 18 -5.85 -3.72 -25.29
N GLY A 19 -5.86 -3.05 -26.45
CA GLY A 19 -4.76 -2.16 -26.86
C GLY A 19 -4.55 -1.02 -25.87
N TRP A 20 -5.63 -0.39 -25.39
CA TRP A 20 -5.55 0.65 -24.37
C TRP A 20 -4.95 0.14 -23.05
N LEU A 21 -5.40 -1.02 -22.55
CA LEU A 21 -4.88 -1.63 -21.32
C LEU A 21 -3.38 -1.97 -21.45
N LEU A 22 -2.99 -2.64 -22.53
CA LEU A 22 -1.60 -3.00 -22.79
C LEU A 22 -0.72 -1.75 -22.93
N SER A 23 -1.21 -0.70 -23.60
CA SER A 23 -0.47 0.55 -23.77
C SER A 23 -0.13 1.24 -22.43
N ARG A 24 -0.90 0.95 -21.38
CA ARG A 24 -0.78 1.54 -20.04
C ARG A 24 -0.08 0.63 -19.03
N LEU A 25 -0.33 -0.68 -19.11
CA LEU A 25 -0.02 -1.62 -18.03
C LEU A 25 1.03 -2.68 -18.40
N ALA A 26 1.35 -2.87 -19.68
CA ALA A 26 2.39 -3.79 -20.10
C ALA A 26 3.80 -3.23 -19.85
N ASN A 27 4.81 -4.10 -19.94
CA ASN A 27 6.19 -3.75 -19.67
C ASN A 27 6.69 -2.65 -20.64
N PRO A 28 7.16 -1.49 -20.15
CA PRO A 28 7.56 -0.39 -21.02
C PRO A 28 8.76 -0.73 -21.91
N ALA A 29 9.55 -1.75 -21.59
CA ALA A 29 10.73 -2.13 -22.36
C ALA A 29 10.40 -2.68 -23.75
N TYR A 30 9.33 -3.45 -23.88
CA TYR A 30 8.96 -4.16 -25.11
C TYR A 30 7.47 -3.97 -25.48
N LYS A 31 6.81 -2.99 -24.86
CA LYS A 31 5.37 -2.74 -25.00
C LYS A 31 4.88 -2.65 -26.45
N ASN A 32 5.62 -1.93 -27.29
CA ASN A 32 5.20 -1.67 -28.66
C ASN A 32 5.33 -2.92 -29.54
N GLU A 33 6.39 -3.69 -29.33
CA GLU A 33 6.62 -4.98 -30.00
C GLU A 33 5.52 -5.96 -29.61
N LEU A 34 5.26 -6.12 -28.30
CA LEU A 34 4.18 -6.98 -27.80
C LEU A 34 2.79 -6.62 -28.36
N ILE A 35 2.46 -5.33 -28.46
CA ILE A 35 1.16 -4.91 -29.02
C ILE A 35 1.09 -5.26 -30.51
N GLY A 36 2.19 -5.09 -31.25
CA GLY A 36 2.29 -5.49 -32.66
C GLY A 36 2.12 -6.99 -32.85
N ASP A 37 2.88 -7.79 -32.10
CA ASP A 37 2.82 -9.26 -32.16
C ASP A 37 1.40 -9.78 -31.84
N LEU A 38 0.75 -9.22 -30.81
CA LEU A 38 -0.61 -9.60 -30.45
C LEU A 38 -1.64 -9.17 -31.50
N GLU A 39 -1.40 -8.06 -32.21
CA GLU A 39 -2.27 -7.61 -33.29
C GLU A 39 -2.16 -8.53 -34.52
N GLU A 40 -0.93 -8.91 -34.90
CA GLU A 40 -0.65 -9.86 -35.98
C GLU A 40 -1.29 -11.23 -35.68
N GLU A 41 -1.00 -11.82 -34.52
CA GLU A 41 -1.56 -13.12 -34.13
C GLU A 41 -3.09 -13.10 -33.97
N TYR A 42 -3.66 -11.96 -33.54
CA TYR A 42 -5.11 -11.80 -33.44
C TYR A 42 -5.77 -11.87 -34.83
N ILE A 43 -5.20 -11.19 -35.82
CA ILE A 43 -5.70 -11.19 -37.20
C ILE A 43 -5.60 -12.60 -37.80
N GLU A 44 -4.46 -13.28 -37.62
CA GLU A 44 -4.27 -14.65 -38.09
C GLU A 44 -5.30 -15.61 -37.48
N ARG A 45 -5.48 -15.60 -36.15
CA ARG A 45 -6.44 -16.47 -35.45
C ARG A 45 -7.90 -16.16 -35.82
N GLN A 46 -8.23 -14.89 -36.05
CA GLN A 46 -9.54 -14.48 -36.54
C GLN A 46 -9.82 -15.05 -37.94
N SER A 47 -8.83 -15.01 -38.83
CA SER A 47 -8.93 -15.61 -40.17
C SER A 47 -9.01 -17.14 -40.16
N ALA A 48 -8.43 -17.78 -39.14
CA ALA A 48 -8.44 -19.24 -38.95
C ALA A 48 -9.67 -19.79 -38.19
N HIS A 49 -10.67 -18.95 -37.87
CA HIS A 49 -11.88 -19.31 -37.11
C HIS A 49 -11.61 -19.99 -35.74
N GLN A 50 -10.50 -19.64 -35.08
CA GLN A 50 -10.16 -20.17 -33.75
C GLN A 50 -10.82 -19.36 -32.62
N GLU A 51 -10.80 -19.87 -31.38
CA GLU A 51 -11.26 -19.11 -30.19
C GLU A 51 -10.32 -17.94 -29.87
N THR A 52 -10.51 -16.81 -30.56
CA THR A 52 -9.58 -15.67 -30.52
C THR A 52 -9.73 -14.81 -29.25
N THR A 53 -10.96 -14.59 -28.76
CA THR A 53 -11.22 -13.66 -27.65
C THR A 53 -10.66 -14.16 -26.31
N LYS A 54 -10.88 -15.44 -25.99
CA LYS A 54 -10.40 -16.04 -24.74
C LYS A 54 -8.88 -16.11 -24.71
N TRP A 55 -8.27 -16.49 -25.84
CA TRP A 55 -6.82 -16.47 -26.01
C TRP A 55 -6.26 -15.05 -25.83
N LEU A 56 -6.86 -14.05 -26.49
CA LEU A 56 -6.40 -12.66 -26.40
C LEU A 56 -6.47 -12.12 -24.97
N CYS A 57 -7.58 -12.36 -24.26
CA CYS A 57 -7.71 -11.95 -22.85
C CYS A 57 -6.64 -12.62 -21.98
N SER A 58 -6.34 -13.90 -22.20
CA SER A 58 -5.30 -14.60 -21.46
C SER A 58 -3.92 -14.01 -21.73
N GLN A 59 -3.57 -13.75 -23.00
CA GLN A 59 -2.28 -13.14 -23.35
C GLN A 59 -2.14 -11.72 -22.79
N ALA A 60 -3.21 -10.92 -22.90
CA ALA A 60 -3.23 -9.59 -22.33
C ALA A 60 -3.03 -9.62 -20.81
N MET A 61 -3.67 -10.57 -20.12
CA MET A 61 -3.51 -10.74 -18.67
C MET A 61 -2.07 -11.14 -18.29
N PHE A 62 -1.46 -12.08 -19.01
CA PHE A 62 -0.07 -12.49 -18.76
C PHE A 62 0.92 -11.35 -19.03
N ALA A 63 0.74 -10.62 -20.12
CA ALA A 63 1.58 -9.47 -20.45
C ALA A 63 1.45 -8.32 -19.44
N ILE A 64 0.23 -8.02 -18.99
CA ILE A 64 -0.01 -7.04 -17.93
C ILE A 64 0.66 -7.52 -16.65
N TRP A 65 0.49 -8.79 -16.27
CA TRP A 65 1.12 -9.34 -15.07
C TRP A 65 2.64 -9.24 -15.10
N ASP A 66 3.28 -9.61 -16.21
CA ASP A 66 4.73 -9.46 -16.35
C ASP A 66 5.17 -7.99 -16.29
N GLY A 67 4.43 -7.11 -16.98
CA GLY A 67 4.64 -5.66 -16.91
C GLY A 67 4.56 -5.11 -15.50
N GLN A 68 3.52 -5.48 -14.75
CA GLN A 68 3.35 -5.07 -13.35
C GLN A 68 4.44 -5.64 -12.46
N LYS A 69 4.84 -6.90 -12.65
CA LYS A 69 5.94 -7.52 -11.90
C LYS A 69 7.27 -6.82 -12.15
N ALA A 70 7.55 -6.44 -13.40
CA ALA A 70 8.73 -5.67 -13.75
C ALA A 70 8.68 -4.25 -13.17
N MET A 71 7.54 -3.56 -13.30
CA MET A 71 7.34 -2.22 -12.73
C MET A 71 7.44 -2.20 -11.20
N ALA A 72 6.89 -3.20 -10.51
CA ALA A 72 6.93 -3.31 -9.05
C ALA A 72 8.37 -3.32 -8.50
N ARG A 73 9.31 -3.85 -9.27
CA ARG A 73 10.74 -3.89 -8.91
C ARG A 73 11.47 -2.57 -9.18
N THR A 74 10.82 -1.59 -9.79
CA THR A 74 11.43 -0.28 -10.08
C THR A 74 11.38 0.64 -8.88
N THR A 75 12.44 1.43 -8.72
CA THR A 75 12.53 2.46 -7.68
C THR A 75 11.42 3.51 -7.78
N LYS A 76 10.98 3.86 -8.99
CA LYS A 76 9.90 4.83 -9.20
C LYS A 76 8.58 4.31 -8.63
N PHE A 77 8.24 3.05 -8.88
CA PHE A 77 7.03 2.43 -8.34
C PHE A 77 7.05 2.42 -6.81
N VAL A 78 8.16 1.97 -6.21
CA VAL A 78 8.33 1.93 -4.74
C VAL A 78 8.18 3.33 -4.13
N LYS A 79 8.72 4.38 -4.75
CA LYS A 79 8.55 5.76 -4.27
C LYS A 79 7.09 6.22 -4.33
N VAL A 80 6.40 5.98 -5.44
CA VAL A 80 5.00 6.41 -5.61
C VAL A 80 4.10 5.72 -4.61
N ILE A 81 4.20 4.39 -4.47
CA ILE A 81 3.39 3.65 -3.50
C ILE A 81 3.71 4.08 -2.07
N SER A 82 4.98 4.37 -1.75
CA SER A 82 5.38 4.86 -0.43
C SER A 82 4.81 6.24 -0.10
N ILE A 83 4.75 7.14 -1.08
CA ILE A 83 4.10 8.45 -0.90
C ILE A 83 2.62 8.26 -0.61
N ILE A 84 1.93 7.44 -1.42
CA ILE A 84 0.49 7.18 -1.23
C ILE A 84 0.24 6.59 0.16
N LEU A 85 1.01 5.57 0.55
CA LEU A 85 0.90 4.95 1.87
C LEU A 85 1.17 5.95 2.99
N CYS A 86 2.12 6.87 2.83
CA CYS A 86 2.41 7.92 3.82
C CYS A 86 1.25 8.93 3.96
N ILE A 87 0.72 9.40 2.83
CA ILE A 87 -0.42 10.33 2.78
C ILE A 87 -1.66 9.70 3.43
N LEU A 88 -1.81 8.39 3.38
CA LEU A 88 -2.90 7.69 4.07
C LEU A 88 -2.57 7.45 5.55
N ALA A 89 -1.39 6.90 5.85
CA ALA A 89 -1.05 6.45 7.20
C ALA A 89 -0.84 7.58 8.21
N LEU A 90 -0.14 8.66 7.84
CA LEU A 90 0.16 9.73 8.80
C LEU A 90 -1.11 10.45 9.28
N PRO A 91 -2.05 10.87 8.41
CA PRO A 91 -3.32 11.40 8.86
C PRO A 91 -4.11 10.41 9.69
N THR A 92 -4.21 9.14 9.29
CA THR A 92 -4.91 8.12 10.09
C THR A 92 -4.34 8.01 11.51
N ILE A 93 -3.01 8.03 11.67
CA ILE A 93 -2.37 8.04 12.99
C ILE A 93 -2.74 9.32 13.76
N VAL A 94 -2.69 10.49 13.12
CA VAL A 94 -3.04 11.77 13.76
C VAL A 94 -4.50 11.77 14.22
N PHE A 95 -5.45 11.34 13.38
CA PHE A 95 -6.85 11.20 13.74
C PHE A 95 -7.04 10.22 14.89
N PHE A 96 -6.35 9.08 14.86
CA PHE A 96 -6.46 8.06 15.91
C PHE A 96 -5.91 8.54 17.25
N VAL A 97 -4.74 9.18 17.25
CA VAL A 97 -4.13 9.76 18.47
C VAL A 97 -4.96 10.93 18.99
N GLY A 98 -5.45 11.79 18.10
CA GLY A 98 -6.33 12.90 18.45
C GLY A 98 -7.63 12.42 19.10
N TRP A 99 -8.27 11.42 18.51
CA TRP A 99 -9.44 10.77 19.07
C TRP A 99 -9.14 10.17 20.45
N LEU A 100 -8.07 9.39 20.60
CA LEU A 100 -7.68 8.80 21.89
C LEU A 100 -7.43 9.85 22.97
N ALA A 101 -6.80 10.97 22.62
CA ALA A 101 -6.48 12.03 23.57
C ALA A 101 -7.71 12.79 24.09
N ASN A 102 -8.79 12.81 23.30
CA ASN A 102 -10.03 13.51 23.62
C ASN A 102 -11.18 12.55 23.99
N MET A 103 -10.88 11.25 24.11
CA MET A 103 -11.87 10.21 24.39
C MET A 103 -12.36 10.31 25.84
N GLN A 104 -13.62 10.69 26.02
CA GLN A 104 -14.26 10.75 27.34
C GLN A 104 -15.13 9.51 27.61
N ASP A 105 -16.05 9.18 26.70
CA ASP A 105 -16.95 8.02 26.82
C ASP A 105 -17.04 7.26 25.48
N PRO A 106 -16.13 6.31 25.20
CA PRO A 106 -16.22 5.48 24.01
C PRO A 106 -17.42 4.52 24.11
N SER A 107 -17.98 4.11 22.97
CA SER A 107 -18.94 3.01 22.95
C SER A 107 -18.30 1.74 23.52
N GLU A 108 -19.11 0.86 24.12
CA GLU A 108 -18.60 -0.38 24.73
C GLU A 108 -17.82 -1.22 23.72
N GLN A 109 -18.27 -1.25 22.47
CA GLN A 109 -17.57 -1.94 21.39
C GLN A 109 -16.18 -1.35 21.12
N LEU A 110 -16.08 -0.01 20.98
CA LEU A 110 -14.79 0.65 20.74
C LEU A 110 -13.84 0.49 21.92
N TRP A 111 -14.37 0.54 23.14
CA TRP A 111 -13.60 0.30 24.36
C TRP A 111 -13.04 -1.11 24.42
N GLN A 112 -13.85 -2.13 24.14
CA GLN A 112 -13.41 -3.53 24.09
C GLN A 112 -12.33 -3.73 23.04
N LEU A 113 -12.50 -3.18 21.83
CA LEU A 113 -11.47 -3.26 20.78
C LEU A 113 -10.16 -2.59 21.19
N LEU A 114 -10.23 -1.51 21.97
CA LEU A 114 -9.05 -0.81 22.48
C LEU A 114 -8.33 -1.65 23.54
N VAL A 115 -9.05 -2.18 24.52
CA VAL A 115 -8.51 -3.06 25.57
C VAL A 115 -7.91 -4.32 24.96
N ASP A 116 -8.49 -4.86 23.90
CA ASP A 116 -7.96 -6.01 23.15
C ASP A 116 -6.74 -5.65 22.27
N GLY A 117 -6.35 -4.38 22.18
CA GLY A 117 -5.28 -3.92 21.29
C GLY A 117 -5.60 -4.07 19.80
N LYS A 118 -6.87 -4.25 19.43
CA LYS A 118 -7.33 -4.49 18.04
C LYS A 118 -7.50 -3.18 17.28
N ILE A 119 -6.45 -2.37 17.22
CA ILE A 119 -6.44 -1.06 16.56
C ILE A 119 -6.88 -1.15 15.09
N HIS A 120 -6.43 -2.19 14.38
CA HIS A 120 -6.83 -2.43 13.00
C HIS A 120 -8.36 -2.52 12.85
N ALA A 121 -9.07 -3.18 13.78
CA ALA A 121 -10.52 -3.31 13.75
C ALA A 121 -11.22 -1.97 14.05
N ILE A 122 -10.63 -1.15 14.91
CA ILE A 122 -11.14 0.21 15.20
C ILE A 122 -11.11 1.07 13.93
N LEU A 123 -10.04 1.01 13.14
CA LEU A 123 -9.91 1.79 11.90
C LEU A 123 -10.92 1.42 10.81
N PHE A 124 -11.51 0.22 10.87
CA PHE A 124 -12.59 -0.20 9.99
C PHE A 124 -14.00 0.00 10.60
N ASN A 125 -14.08 0.50 11.83
CA ASN A 125 -15.35 0.77 12.50
C ASN A 125 -15.87 2.17 12.11
N SER A 126 -17.14 2.26 11.72
CA SER A 126 -17.78 3.52 11.33
C SER A 126 -17.99 4.49 12.51
N GLU A 127 -18.27 3.97 13.72
CA GLU A 127 -18.46 4.78 14.93
C GLU A 127 -17.17 5.54 15.29
N TYR A 128 -16.01 4.90 15.09
CA TYR A 128 -14.71 5.55 15.27
C TYR A 128 -14.59 6.78 14.37
N TRP A 129 -14.85 6.63 13.06
CA TRP A 129 -14.71 7.75 12.12
C TRP A 129 -15.71 8.88 12.39
N GLN A 130 -16.95 8.54 12.78
CA GLN A 130 -17.93 9.55 13.20
C GLN A 130 -17.45 10.31 14.44
N SER A 131 -16.90 9.60 15.43
CA SER A 131 -16.37 10.19 16.66
C SER A 131 -15.12 11.05 16.41
N ALA A 132 -14.17 10.54 15.62
CA ALA A 132 -12.91 11.21 15.32
C ALA A 132 -13.08 12.46 14.43
N TRP A 133 -14.11 12.50 13.59
CA TRP A 133 -14.39 13.63 12.69
C TRP A 133 -15.25 14.74 13.33
N ASN A 134 -15.92 14.46 14.45
CA ASN A 134 -16.69 15.47 15.18
C ASN A 134 -15.76 16.53 15.82
N GLU A 135 -16.30 17.73 16.12
CA GLU A 135 -15.54 18.89 16.63
C GLU A 135 -14.66 18.59 17.87
N HIS A 136 -14.98 17.54 18.61
CA HIS A 136 -14.28 17.13 19.82
C HIS A 136 -13.10 16.17 19.53
N GLY A 137 -13.06 15.51 18.37
CA GLY A 137 -12.04 14.52 18.01
C GLY A 137 -10.66 15.10 17.69
N LEU A 138 -10.61 16.37 17.26
CA LEU A 138 -9.35 17.10 16.98
C LEU A 138 -9.18 18.36 17.85
N GLY A 139 -10.14 18.68 18.72
CA GLY A 139 -10.27 20.00 19.36
C GLY A 139 -9.12 20.40 20.28
N GLN A 140 -8.37 19.45 20.85
CA GLN A 140 -7.24 19.73 21.76
C GLN A 140 -5.98 18.93 21.42
N ILE A 141 -5.57 18.90 20.16
CA ILE A 141 -4.31 18.24 19.77
C ILE A 141 -3.11 19.16 20.03
N GLY A 142 -2.43 18.94 21.15
CA GLY A 142 -1.11 19.52 21.42
C GLY A 142 0.03 18.66 20.86
N LEU A 143 1.19 19.27 20.56
CA LEU A 143 2.40 18.54 20.15
C LEU A 143 2.87 17.53 21.21
N ALA A 144 2.60 17.80 22.49
CA ALA A 144 2.94 16.92 23.60
C ALA A 144 2.27 15.53 23.48
N THR A 145 1.09 15.45 22.87
CA THR A 145 0.33 14.20 22.64
C THR A 145 1.10 13.19 21.80
N PHE A 146 2.01 13.66 20.95
CA PHE A 146 2.83 12.79 20.08
C PHE A 146 4.17 12.42 20.71
N ILE A 147 4.56 13.03 21.84
CA ILE A 147 5.85 12.74 22.47
C ILE A 147 5.79 11.36 23.12
N ASN A 148 6.38 10.37 22.46
CA ASN A 148 6.49 9.01 22.95
C ASN A 148 7.94 8.53 22.86
N VAL A 149 8.60 8.48 24.02
CA VAL A 149 10.02 8.11 24.14
C VAL A 149 10.30 6.73 23.54
N PRO A 150 9.54 5.66 23.82
CA PRO A 150 9.74 4.35 23.19
C PRO A 150 9.66 4.38 21.66
N GLY A 151 8.70 5.11 21.10
CA GLY A 151 8.55 5.28 19.66
C GLY A 151 9.72 6.03 19.01
N ILE A 152 10.25 7.05 19.68
CA ILE A 152 11.45 7.77 19.23
C ILE A 152 12.67 6.83 19.23
N PHE A 153 12.87 6.04 20.30
CA PHE A 153 13.94 5.04 20.35
C PHE A 153 13.80 4.00 19.25
N TRP A 154 12.58 3.57 18.94
CA TRP A 154 12.31 2.66 17.82
C TRP A 154 12.70 3.27 16.46
N ALA A 155 12.38 4.55 16.24
CA ALA A 155 12.77 5.23 15.02
C ALA A 155 14.30 5.39 14.90
N LEU A 156 15.00 5.62 16.02
CA LEU A 156 16.47 5.64 16.05
C LEU A 156 17.06 4.25 15.75
N LEU A 157 16.49 3.20 16.34
CA LEU A 157 16.86 1.81 16.04
C LEU A 157 16.68 1.53 14.54
N PHE A 158 15.54 1.92 13.97
CA PHE A 158 15.28 1.80 12.54
C PHE A 158 16.29 2.56 11.69
N ALA A 159 16.63 3.80 12.05
CA ALA A 159 17.62 4.60 11.33
C ALA A 159 19.00 3.91 11.32
N GLY A 160 19.46 3.42 12.49
CA GLY A 160 20.71 2.68 12.62
C GLY A 160 20.70 1.36 11.84
N ALA A 161 19.62 0.58 11.96
CA ALA A 161 19.46 -0.67 11.23
C ALA A 161 19.41 -0.44 9.71
N SER A 162 18.73 0.61 9.25
CA SER A 162 18.69 1.03 7.85
C SER A 162 20.07 1.39 7.33
N TYR A 163 20.84 2.17 8.09
CA TYR A 163 22.22 2.52 7.73
C TYR A 163 23.10 1.28 7.59
N LEU A 164 23.03 0.34 8.54
CA LEU A 164 23.78 -0.91 8.49
C LEU A 164 23.34 -1.81 7.32
N PHE A 165 22.03 -1.95 7.11
CA PHE A 165 21.46 -2.71 6.00
C PHE A 165 21.99 -2.17 4.67
N LEU A 166 21.88 -0.86 4.46
CA LEU A 166 22.27 -0.20 3.21
C LEU A 166 23.78 -0.14 2.98
N SER A 167 24.59 -0.13 4.04
CA SER A 167 26.06 -0.13 3.92
C SER A 167 26.63 -1.50 3.63
N LYS A 168 26.01 -2.58 4.13
CA LYS A 168 26.50 -3.96 3.93
C LYS A 168 25.91 -4.68 2.73
N THR A 169 24.77 -4.21 2.22
CA THR A 169 24.06 -4.89 1.13
C THR A 169 23.96 -3.99 -0.09
N ASN A 170 24.14 -4.56 -1.28
CA ASN A 170 23.76 -3.93 -2.55
C ASN A 170 22.23 -4.01 -2.74
N SER A 171 21.49 -3.60 -1.71
CA SER A 171 20.03 -3.72 -1.72
C SER A 171 19.41 -2.71 -2.67
N ASN A 172 18.43 -3.17 -3.43
CA ASN A 172 17.59 -2.28 -4.22
C ASN A 172 16.47 -1.66 -3.36
N SER A 173 15.78 -0.68 -3.94
CA SER A 173 14.69 0.06 -3.27
C SER A 173 13.54 -0.86 -2.82
N TRP A 174 13.26 -1.94 -3.54
CA TRP A 174 12.23 -2.92 -3.18
C TRP A 174 12.59 -3.69 -1.90
N GLN A 175 13.80 -4.23 -1.82
CA GLN A 175 14.29 -4.94 -0.62
C GLN A 175 14.31 -4.01 0.59
N TYR A 176 14.73 -2.76 0.40
CA TYR A 176 14.67 -1.75 1.45
C TYR A 176 13.22 -1.42 1.86
N GLY A 177 12.29 -1.37 0.91
CA GLY A 177 10.86 -1.18 1.18
C GLY A 177 10.28 -2.30 2.05
N ILE A 178 10.58 -3.56 1.75
CA ILE A 178 10.16 -4.71 2.57
C ILE A 178 10.75 -4.62 3.98
N PHE A 179 12.05 -4.34 4.07
CA PHE A 179 12.74 -4.16 5.35
C PHE A 179 12.08 -3.05 6.19
N ALA A 180 11.79 -1.90 5.59
CA ALA A 180 11.15 -0.79 6.29
C ALA A 180 9.71 -1.11 6.70
N LEU A 181 8.95 -1.78 5.84
CA LEU A 181 7.59 -2.21 6.17
C LEU A 181 7.57 -3.15 7.39
N ALA A 182 8.53 -4.07 7.47
CA ALA A 182 8.67 -4.93 8.65
C ALA A 182 8.87 -4.09 9.92
N PHE A 183 9.76 -3.10 9.91
CA PHE A 183 9.98 -2.21 11.04
C PHE A 183 8.77 -1.35 11.43
N ILE A 184 7.92 -1.00 10.47
CA ILE A 184 6.66 -0.27 10.71
C ILE A 184 5.61 -1.19 11.35
N VAL A 185 5.54 -2.46 10.94
CA VAL A 185 4.52 -3.41 11.42
C VAL A 185 4.88 -4.06 12.76
N VAL A 186 6.17 -4.24 13.05
CA VAL A 186 6.64 -4.91 14.26
C VAL A 186 6.12 -4.28 15.57
N PRO A 187 6.13 -2.95 15.78
CA PRO A 187 5.58 -2.35 17.00
C PRO A 187 4.13 -2.74 17.27
N TYR A 188 3.31 -2.79 16.21
CA TYR A 188 1.93 -3.22 16.28
C TYR A 188 1.83 -4.70 16.70
N LEU A 189 2.58 -5.59 16.08
CA LEU A 189 2.56 -7.03 16.41
C LEU A 189 3.05 -7.30 17.84
N LEU A 190 4.11 -6.60 18.27
CA LEU A 190 4.65 -6.73 19.62
C LEU A 190 3.63 -6.25 20.66
N GLY A 191 3.01 -5.10 20.46
CA GLY A 191 2.00 -4.58 21.38
C GLY A 191 0.76 -5.46 21.43
N TYR A 192 0.26 -5.92 20.28
CA TYR A 192 -0.88 -6.83 20.21
C TYR A 192 -0.60 -8.17 20.92
N ALA A 193 0.58 -8.76 20.69
CA ALA A 193 0.99 -9.99 21.37
C ALA A 193 1.15 -9.78 22.88
N ALA A 194 1.73 -8.65 23.31
CA ALA A 194 1.89 -8.33 24.72
C ALA A 194 0.54 -8.19 25.43
N ILE A 195 -0.43 -7.50 24.81
CA ILE A 195 -1.79 -7.36 25.35
C ILE A 195 -2.49 -8.72 25.42
N SER A 196 -2.44 -9.49 24.32
CA SER A 196 -3.15 -10.77 24.21
C SER A 196 -2.57 -11.86 25.12
N ALA A 197 -1.26 -11.84 25.38
CA ALA A 197 -0.61 -12.90 26.17
C ALA A 197 -0.53 -12.58 27.66
N LEU A 198 -0.44 -11.30 28.04
CA LEU A 198 -0.25 -10.89 29.43
C LEU A 198 -1.52 -10.42 30.10
N GLU A 199 -2.61 -10.23 29.34
CA GLU A 199 -3.90 -9.66 29.80
C GLU A 199 -3.70 -8.52 30.81
N PRO A 200 -2.87 -7.51 30.46
CA PRO A 200 -2.41 -6.54 31.42
C PRO A 200 -3.58 -5.69 31.91
N GLU A 201 -3.49 -5.24 33.16
CA GLU A 201 -4.47 -4.29 33.71
C GLU A 201 -4.66 -3.10 32.76
N PRO A 202 -5.89 -2.56 32.62
CA PRO A 202 -6.21 -1.51 31.64
C PRO A 202 -5.26 -0.29 31.65
N GLN A 203 -4.70 0.04 32.81
CA GLN A 203 -3.75 1.14 33.00
C GLN A 203 -2.42 0.93 32.25
N LYS A 204 -2.03 -0.32 31.99
CA LYS A 204 -0.80 -0.70 31.27
C LYS A 204 -1.01 -0.83 29.76
N ILE A 205 -2.26 -0.83 29.31
CA ILE A 205 -2.62 -0.96 27.89
C ILE A 205 -2.33 0.36 27.14
N GLY A 206 -2.65 1.51 27.74
CA GLY A 206 -2.48 2.82 27.12
C GLY A 206 -1.05 3.09 26.59
N PRO A 207 0.01 2.92 27.39
CA PRO A 207 1.38 3.08 26.92
C PRO A 207 1.77 2.11 25.77
N THR A 208 1.23 0.90 25.81
CA THR A 208 1.46 -0.12 24.77
C THR A 208 0.81 0.29 23.45
N ILE A 209 -0.43 0.77 23.49
CA ILE A 209 -1.14 1.31 22.33
C ILE A 209 -0.42 2.53 21.77
N ALA A 210 0.03 3.44 22.64
CA ALA A 210 0.80 4.61 22.22
C ALA A 210 2.07 4.20 21.46
N PHE A 211 2.78 3.17 21.93
CA PHE A 211 3.94 2.63 21.20
C PHE A 211 3.55 2.02 19.85
N MET A 212 2.48 1.21 19.79
CA MET A 212 2.00 0.55 18.56
C MET A 212 1.72 1.56 17.44
N VAL A 213 1.23 2.75 17.79
CA VAL A 213 0.80 3.79 16.83
C VAL A 213 1.87 4.83 16.57
N LEU A 214 2.56 5.32 17.60
CA LEU A 214 3.53 6.41 17.47
C LEU A 214 4.90 5.93 16.98
N ALA A 215 5.27 4.66 17.18
CA ALA A 215 6.50 4.14 16.57
C ALA A 215 6.47 4.21 15.03
N PRO A 216 5.40 3.77 14.33
CA PRO A 216 5.20 4.05 12.90
C PRO A 216 5.28 5.54 12.53
N PHE A 217 4.64 6.41 13.33
CA PHE A 217 4.62 7.85 13.09
C PHE A 217 6.02 8.45 12.97
N PHE A 218 6.96 8.04 13.82
CA PHE A 218 8.35 8.49 13.76
C PHE A 218 9.20 7.74 12.72
N THR A 219 8.85 6.50 12.38
CA THR A 219 9.62 5.64 11.47
C THR A 219 9.38 6.02 9.99
N ILE A 220 8.14 6.34 9.62
CA ILE A 220 7.74 6.63 8.23
C ILE A 220 8.53 7.82 7.63
N PRO A 221 8.70 8.98 8.32
CA PRO A 221 9.50 10.08 7.79
C PRO A 221 10.96 9.70 7.53
N VAL A 222 11.60 8.98 8.46
CA VAL A 222 12.99 8.50 8.30
C VAL A 222 13.11 7.58 7.09
N TYR A 223 12.15 6.67 6.93
CA TYR A 223 12.08 5.77 5.78
C TYR A 223 12.05 6.55 4.46
N LEU A 224 11.18 7.55 4.34
CA LEU A 224 11.05 8.35 3.13
C LEU A 224 12.31 9.15 2.82
N VAL A 225 12.92 9.80 3.81
CA VAL A 225 14.17 10.56 3.62
C VAL A 225 15.26 9.66 3.05
N ILE A 226 15.43 8.45 3.59
CA ILE A 226 16.42 7.49 3.09
C ILE A 226 16.05 6.99 1.69
N LEU A 227 14.76 6.69 1.45
CA LEU A 227 14.28 6.21 0.16
C LEU A 227 14.54 7.24 -0.96
N PHE A 228 14.21 8.51 -0.72
CA PHE A 228 14.41 9.59 -1.69
C PHE A 228 15.86 10.02 -1.83
N GLY A 229 16.61 10.03 -0.72
CA GLY A 229 18.02 10.42 -0.71
C GLY A 229 18.92 9.41 -1.40
N ARG A 230 18.83 8.13 -1.00
CA ARG A 230 19.79 7.09 -1.45
C ARG A 230 19.41 6.48 -2.79
N PHE A 231 18.12 6.33 -3.08
CA PHE A 231 17.65 5.71 -4.32
C PHE A 231 17.21 6.74 -5.34
N ARG A 232 17.89 7.90 -5.46
CA ARG A 232 17.49 8.99 -6.36
C ARG A 232 17.62 8.69 -7.86
N LYS A 233 18.26 7.58 -8.25
CA LYS A 233 18.47 7.19 -9.65
C LYS A 233 17.19 6.80 -10.36
#